data_AF-A0A2P6QU23-F1
#
_entry.id   AF-A0A2P6QU23-F1
#
_cell.length_a   1.000
_cell.length_b   1.000
_cell.length_c   1.000
_cell.angle_alpha   90.00
_cell.angle_beta   90.00
_cell.angle_gamma   90.00
#
_symmetry.space_group_name_H-M   'P 1'
#
loop_
_entity.id
_entity.type
_entity.pdbx_description
1 polymer ?
#
loop_
_entity_poly.entity_id
_entity_poly.type
_entity_poly.pdbx_seq_one_letter_code
_entity_poly.pdbx_strand_id
1 'polypeptide(L)' 'MAASVVDSSDPTGCIISITIGGKNGEPKQTISYIVERVVGTGSFEIVFQANCLETGETVL' A
#
# COMPACT_ATOMS: atom_id res chain seq x y z
N MET A 1 27.26 -8.31 -13.19
CA MET A 1 26.05 -8.05 -13.99
C MET A 1 24.89 -8.66 -13.23
N ALA A 2 24.17 -7.87 -12.43
CA ALA A 2 23.03 -8.36 -11.66
C ALA A 2 21.77 -8.17 -12.51
N ALA A 3 21.08 -9.27 -12.78
CA ALA A 3 19.75 -9.26 -13.35
C ALA A 3 18.78 -8.65 -12.35
N SER A 4 17.87 -7.78 -12.81
CA SER A 4 16.59 -7.63 -12.15
C SER A 4 15.54 -7.42 -13.22
N VAL A 5 14.68 -8.43 -13.29
CA VAL A 5 13.39 -8.47 -13.95
C VAL A 5 12.70 -7.10 -13.95
N VAL A 6 12.32 -6.62 -15.13
CA VAL A 6 11.24 -5.64 -15.23
C VAL A 6 9.95 -6.42 -14.97
N ASP A 7 9.51 -6.44 -13.73
CA ASP A 7 8.08 -6.63 -13.48
C ASP A 7 7.45 -5.28 -13.81
N SER A 8 6.80 -5.19 -14.95
CA SER A 8 6.06 -4.02 -15.38
C SER A 8 4.78 -3.88 -14.55
N SER A 9 4.92 -3.77 -13.23
CA SER A 9 3.83 -3.57 -12.30
C SER A 9 3.98 -2.16 -11.76
N ASP A 10 3.49 -1.19 -12.53
CA ASP A 10 3.16 0.11 -12.00
C ASP A 10 2.20 -0.13 -10.83
N PRO A 11 2.59 0.19 -9.58
CA PRO A 11 1.76 -0.12 -8.42
C PRO A 11 0.56 0.83 -8.33
N THR A 12 0.47 1.84 -9.20
CA THR A 12 -0.68 2.74 -9.29
C THR A 12 -1.97 1.96 -9.59
N GLY A 13 -3.00 2.19 -8.78
CA GLY A 13 -4.28 1.48 -8.83
C GLY A 13 -4.30 0.18 -8.04
N CYS A 14 -3.16 -0.31 -7.53
CA CYS A 14 -3.15 -1.48 -6.64
C CYS A 14 -3.79 -1.14 -5.29
N ILE A 15 -4.53 -2.11 -4.74
CA ILE A 15 -5.12 -2.01 -3.40
C ILE A 15 -4.23 -2.76 -2.40
N ILE A 16 -3.82 -2.06 -1.35
CA ILE A 16 -3.11 -2.61 -0.21
C ILE A 16 -4.09 -2.69 0.96
N SER A 17 -4.33 -3.89 1.49
CA SER A 17 -5.24 -4.08 2.62
C SER A 17 -4.49 -4.57 3.86
N ILE A 18 -4.67 -3.86 4.97
CA ILE A 18 -4.14 -4.21 6.28
C ILE A 18 -5.30 -4.73 7.13
N THR A 19 -5.22 -6.00 7.53
CA THR A 19 -6.19 -6.58 8.45
C THR A 19 -5.64 -6.54 9.88
N ILE A 20 -6.30 -5.80 10.74
CA ILE A 20 -6.03 -5.73 12.17
C ILE A 20 -6.91 -6.76 12.89
N GLY A 21 -6.27 -7.66 13.63
CA GLY A 21 -6.97 -8.62 14.47
C GLY A 21 -7.87 -7.94 15.50
N GLY A 22 -9.12 -8.39 15.64
CA GLY A 22 -10.00 -7.91 16.70
C GLY A 22 -9.54 -8.39 18.07
N LYS A 23 -9.86 -7.63 19.12
CA LYS A 23 -9.56 -7.96 20.53
C LYS A 23 -10.84 -8.35 21.26
N ASN A 24 -10.77 -9.28 22.21
CA ASN A 24 -11.89 -9.61 23.11
C ASN A 24 -13.24 -9.95 22.41
N GLY A 25 -13.20 -10.54 21.21
CA GLY A 25 -14.40 -10.88 20.43
C GLY A 25 -14.88 -9.78 19.49
N GLU A 26 -14.20 -8.63 19.43
CA GLU A 26 -14.42 -7.63 18.38
C GLU A 26 -14.09 -8.21 16.99
N PRO A 27 -14.81 -7.78 15.93
CA PRO A 27 -14.50 -8.20 14.57
C PRO A 27 -13.12 -7.71 14.14
N LYS A 28 -12.52 -8.41 13.17
CA LYS A 28 -11.30 -7.94 12.51
C LYS A 28 -11.62 -6.65 11.75
N GLN A 29 -10.72 -5.69 11.82
CA GLN A 29 -10.82 -4.45 11.05
C GLN A 29 -9.94 -4.59 9.81
N THR A 30 -10.46 -4.23 8.64
CA THR A 30 -9.67 -4.21 7.40
C THR A 30 -9.62 -2.77 6.92
N ILE A 31 -8.42 -2.27 6.70
CA ILE A 31 -8.16 -0.93 6.20
C ILE A 31 -7.51 -1.09 4.82
N SER A 32 -8.08 -0.47 3.78
CA SER A 32 -7.65 -0.61 2.40
C SER A 32 -7.16 0.72 1.84
N TYR A 33 -6.08 0.68 1.08
CA TYR A 33 -5.46 1.84 0.48
C TYR A 33 -5.31 1.62 -1.02
N ILE A 34 -5.73 2.57 -1.84
CA ILE A 34 -5.42 2.56 -3.27
C ILE A 34 -4.15 3.37 -3.53
N VAL A 35 -3.16 2.75 -4.16
CA VAL A 35 -1.92 3.43 -4.52
C VAL A 35 -2.21 4.41 -5.67
N GLU A 36 -1.91 5.68 -5.47
CA GLU A 36 -2.10 6.70 -6.50
C GLU A 36 -0.84 6.93 -7.33
N ARG A 37 0.35 6.83 -6.70
CA ARG A 37 1.62 7.17 -7.34
C ARG A 37 2.82 6.84 -6.45
N VAL A 38 3.99 6.61 -7.06
CA VAL A 38 5.29 6.64 -6.37
C VAL A 38 5.72 8.09 -6.06
N VAL A 39 6.05 8.36 -4.80
CA VAL A 39 6.55 9.68 -4.35
C VAL A 39 8.02 9.67 -3.96
N GLY A 40 8.61 8.50 -3.70
CA GLY A 40 10.03 8.37 -3.39
C GLY A 40 10.54 6.97 -3.65
N THR A 41 11.80 6.88 -4.05
CA THR A 41 12.51 5.61 -4.22
C THR A 41 13.84 5.70 -3.46
N GLY A 42 14.00 4.85 -2.46
CA GLY A 42 15.25 4.66 -1.73
C GLY A 42 15.97 3.39 -2.18
N SER A 43 17.17 3.17 -1.64
CA SER A 43 17.96 1.97 -1.95
C SER A 43 17.32 0.66 -1.48
N PHE A 44 16.40 0.72 -0.52
CA PHE A 44 15.77 -0.45 0.12
C PHE A 44 14.24 -0.43 0.08
N GLU A 45 13.63 0.69 -0.30
CA GLU A 45 12.19 0.90 -0.18
C GLU A 45 11.64 1.87 -1.22
N ILE A 46 10.34 1.77 -1.49
CA ILE A 46 9.60 2.69 -2.33
C ILE A 46 8.49 3.28 -1.47
N VAL A 47 8.33 4.60 -1.56
CA VAL A 47 7.30 5.36 -0.84
C VAL A 47 6.19 5.67 -1.84
N PHE A 48 4.96 5.32 -1.48
CA PHE A 48 3.79 5.47 -2.33
C PHE A 48 2.82 6.45 -1.70
N GLN A 49 2.37 7.42 -2.49
CA GLN A 49 1.15 8.11 -2.15
C GLN A 49 -0.03 7.16 -2.37
N ALA A 50 -0.86 6.99 -1.35
CA ALA A 50 -2.04 6.16 -1.40
C ALA A 50 -3.23 6.84 -0.72
N ASN A 51 -4.45 6.53 -1.15
CA ASN A 51 -5.67 7.03 -0.52
C ASN A 51 -6.30 5.93 0.34
N CYS A 52 -6.58 6.23 1.61
CA CYS A 52 -7.31 5.36 2.52
C CYS A 52 -8.77 5.28 2.07
N LEU A 53 -9.25 4.10 1.69
CA LEU A 53 -10.60 3.91 1.19
C LEU A 53 -11.67 4.05 2.29
N GLU A 54 -11.29 3.92 3.56
CA GLU A 54 -12.21 4.06 4.70
C GLU A 54 -12.39 5.51 5.14
N THR A 55 -11.36 6.35 5.01
CA THR A 55 -11.38 7.75 5.48
C THR A 55 -11.35 8.77 4.34
N GLY A 56 -10.94 8.37 3.14
CA GLY A 56 -10.68 9.25 2.00
C GLY A 56 -9.39 10.07 2.13
N GLU A 57 -8.59 9.85 3.19
CA GLU A 57 -7.37 10.62 3.43
C GLU A 57 -6.19 10.08 2.63
N THR A 58 -5.32 10.99 2.19
CA THR A 58 -4.11 10.65 1.44
C THR A 58 -2.94 10.44 2.41
N VAL A 59 -2.23 9.33 2.26
CA VAL A 59 -1.06 8.92 3.05
C VAL A 59 0.17 8.73 2.14
N LEU A 60 1.38 8.83 2.71
CA LEU A 60 2.67 8.66 2.02
C LEU A 60 3.43 7.44 2.58
#